data_AF-A0A1B6H652-F1
#
_entry.id   AF-A0A1B6H652-F1
#
_cell.length_a   1.000
_cell.length_b   1.000
_cell.length_c   1.000
_cell.angle_alpha   90.00
_cell.angle_beta   90.00
_cell.angle_gamma   90.00
#
_symmetry.space_group_name_H-M   'P 1'
#
loop_
_entity.id
_entity.type
_entity.pdbx_description
1 polymer ?
#
loop_
_entity_poly.entity_id
_entity_poly.type
_entity_poly.pdbx_seq_one_letter_code
_entity_poly.pdbx_strand_id
1 'polypeptide(L)'
;KMAYVNVAEWKPDQVTDWLKGLDGIIVPYIHSFLNNQVSGQQLLNLGPDDLEHLGVLKLGHQELILEAVELLRNFHYELDRETLQLLALRLSCLAHSLHNELNRNHMDAVLVATQTLADVANIVQAVQPLACWLDRPPFSGQVDYCNRKSELLSLSLEMATCAQRDRFAERPVEELRLSSSKMAVLADSIVRDIQDPLLLQPASLELVTLKKRSSDDLGFYIVPSFHGVHQIGALKLNSAAHQ
;
A
#
# COMPACT_ATOMS: atom_id res chain seq x y z
N LYS A 1 -25.60 0.83 7.74
CA LYS A 1 -24.54 0.56 8.76
C LYS A 1 -23.34 0.15 7.95
N MET A 2 -22.28 0.97 7.86
CA MET A 2 -21.09 0.63 7.07
C MET A 2 -20.58 -0.75 7.49
N ALA A 3 -20.20 -1.57 6.52
CA ALA A 3 -19.62 -2.86 6.82
C ALA A 3 -18.20 -2.64 7.28
N TYR A 4 -18.01 -2.64 8.58
CA TYR A 4 -16.69 -2.52 9.18
C TYR A 4 -16.15 -3.92 9.44
N VAL A 5 -15.09 -4.30 8.74
CA VAL A 5 -14.34 -5.51 9.05
C VAL A 5 -13.39 -5.16 10.20
N ASN A 6 -13.83 -5.44 11.42
CA ASN A 6 -12.97 -5.27 12.59
C ASN A 6 -12.06 -6.49 12.73
N VAL A 7 -10.85 -6.42 12.17
CA VAL A 7 -9.88 -7.53 12.24
C VAL A 7 -9.54 -7.86 13.68
N ALA A 8 -9.44 -6.88 14.59
CA ALA A 8 -9.14 -7.10 15.99
C ALA A 8 -10.16 -8.02 16.71
N GLU A 9 -11.41 -8.02 16.26
CA GLU A 9 -12.50 -8.85 16.81
C GLU A 9 -12.59 -10.23 16.16
N TRP A 10 -11.71 -10.57 15.21
CA TRP A 10 -11.76 -11.88 14.56
C TRP A 10 -11.49 -13.00 15.55
N LYS A 11 -12.35 -14.02 15.46
CA LYS A 11 -12.17 -15.30 16.15
C LYS A 11 -11.09 -16.14 15.46
N PRO A 12 -10.49 -17.13 16.16
CA PRO A 12 -9.51 -18.02 15.55
C PRO A 12 -9.97 -18.67 14.25
N ASP A 13 -11.24 -19.07 14.16
CA ASP A 13 -11.80 -19.64 12.93
C ASP A 13 -11.73 -18.64 11.75
N GLN A 14 -12.05 -17.36 11.98
CA GLN A 14 -11.99 -16.30 10.96
C GLN A 14 -10.54 -15.99 10.56
N VAL A 15 -9.61 -16.00 11.51
CA VAL A 15 -8.17 -15.90 11.23
C VAL A 15 -7.70 -17.05 10.34
N THR A 16 -8.15 -18.27 10.64
CA THR A 16 -7.79 -19.44 9.82
C THR A 16 -8.44 -19.43 8.45
N ASP A 17 -9.65 -18.88 8.31
CA ASP A 17 -10.30 -18.69 7.02
C ASP A 17 -9.56 -17.64 6.17
N TRP A 18 -9.08 -16.57 6.78
CA TRP A 18 -8.23 -15.58 6.11
C TRP A 18 -6.90 -16.21 5.65
N LEU A 19 -6.23 -17.01 6.50
CA LEU A 19 -4.99 -17.71 6.15
C LEU A 19 -5.14 -18.65 4.95
N LYS A 20 -6.32 -19.27 4.77
CA LYS A 20 -6.62 -20.11 3.58
C LYS A 20 -6.62 -19.30 2.28
N GLY A 21 -6.84 -17.99 2.35
CA GLY A 21 -6.82 -17.08 1.21
C GLY A 21 -5.42 -16.62 0.80
N LEU A 22 -4.39 -16.97 1.57
CA LEU A 22 -2.99 -16.70 1.20
C LEU A 22 -2.48 -17.77 0.21
N ASP A 23 -1.16 -17.82 0.00
CA ASP A 23 -0.54 -18.84 -0.82
C ASP A 23 -0.79 -20.26 -0.27
N GLY A 24 -1.01 -21.23 -1.16
CA GLY A 24 -1.23 -22.63 -0.80
C GLY A 24 -0.12 -23.25 0.06
N ILE A 25 1.10 -22.71 0.01
CA ILE A 25 2.20 -23.14 0.89
C ILE A 25 1.96 -22.84 2.37
N ILE A 26 1.02 -21.94 2.71
CA ILE A 26 0.69 -21.55 4.08
C ILE A 26 -0.34 -22.50 4.72
N VAL A 27 -1.12 -23.23 3.90
CA VAL A 27 -2.17 -24.15 4.35
C VAL A 27 -1.72 -25.14 5.44
N PRO A 28 -0.51 -25.74 5.39
CA PRO A 28 -0.04 -26.64 6.44
C PRO A 28 0.01 -26.02 7.85
N TYR A 29 0.14 -24.69 7.98
CA TYR A 29 0.26 -24.01 9.27
C TYR A 29 -1.08 -23.67 9.91
N ILE A 30 -2.19 -23.75 9.16
CA ILE A 30 -3.52 -23.33 9.63
C ILE A 30 -3.91 -24.01 10.95
N HIS A 31 -3.64 -25.31 11.09
CA HIS A 31 -3.97 -26.06 12.30
C HIS A 31 -3.17 -25.56 13.51
N SER A 32 -1.93 -25.11 13.30
CA SER A 32 -1.11 -24.53 14.36
C SER A 32 -1.71 -23.23 14.88
N PHE A 33 -2.15 -22.34 13.99
CA PHE A 33 -2.83 -21.09 14.36
C PHE A 33 -4.14 -21.36 15.11
N LEU A 34 -4.93 -22.34 14.65
CA LEU A 34 -6.17 -22.74 15.31
C LEU A 34 -5.92 -23.34 16.70
N ASN A 35 -4.98 -24.26 16.82
CA ASN A 35 -4.67 -24.95 18.08
C ASN A 35 -4.11 -23.97 19.13
N ASN A 36 -3.35 -22.96 18.69
CA ASN A 36 -2.84 -21.89 19.55
C ASN A 36 -3.86 -20.75 19.75
N GLN A 37 -5.09 -20.89 19.23
CA GLN A 37 -6.19 -19.92 19.40
C GLN A 37 -5.80 -18.50 19.00
N VAL A 38 -5.05 -18.34 17.91
CA VAL A 38 -4.61 -17.03 17.42
C VAL A 38 -5.83 -16.20 17.02
N SER A 39 -6.13 -15.18 17.83
CA SER A 39 -7.19 -14.20 17.60
C SER A 39 -6.76 -13.13 16.59
N GLY A 40 -7.74 -12.35 16.10
CA GLY A 40 -7.47 -11.22 15.23
C GLY A 40 -6.56 -10.15 15.84
N GLN A 41 -6.72 -9.87 17.12
CA GLN A 41 -5.81 -8.97 17.85
C GLN A 41 -4.38 -9.51 17.86
N GLN A 42 -4.18 -10.81 18.07
CA GLN A 42 -2.85 -11.42 18.01
C GLN A 42 -2.30 -11.41 16.59
N LEU A 43 -3.13 -11.72 15.59
CA LEU A 43 -2.77 -11.68 14.17
C LEU A 43 -2.21 -10.31 13.78
N LEU A 44 -2.88 -9.22 14.15
CA LEU A 44 -2.44 -7.85 13.85
C LEU A 44 -1.08 -7.50 14.49
N ASN A 45 -0.69 -8.16 15.57
CA ASN A 45 0.54 -7.92 16.31
C ASN A 45 1.63 -8.99 16.07
N LEU A 46 1.43 -9.89 15.10
CA LEU A 46 2.40 -10.96 14.81
C LEU A 46 3.76 -10.39 14.42
N GLY A 47 4.80 -10.91 15.09
CA GLY A 47 6.19 -10.77 14.70
C GLY A 47 6.80 -12.09 14.20
N PRO A 48 8.07 -12.05 13.73
CA PRO A 48 8.80 -13.24 13.29
C PRO A 48 8.90 -14.32 14.38
N ASP A 49 9.20 -13.91 15.61
CA ASP A 49 9.35 -14.83 16.75
C ASP A 49 8.04 -15.58 17.02
N ASP A 50 6.88 -14.91 16.93
CA ASP A 50 5.58 -15.56 17.11
C ASP A 50 5.34 -16.65 16.07
N LEU A 51 5.76 -16.39 14.82
CA LEU A 51 5.64 -17.35 13.72
C LEU A 51 6.52 -18.59 13.94
N GLU A 52 7.72 -18.43 14.53
CA GLU A 52 8.54 -19.56 14.93
C GLU A 52 7.85 -20.42 15.99
N HIS A 53 7.23 -19.80 16.99
CA HIS A 53 6.45 -20.51 18.03
C HIS A 53 5.22 -21.23 17.43
N LEU A 54 4.65 -20.70 16.35
CA LEU A 54 3.58 -21.33 15.59
C LEU A 54 4.09 -22.40 14.60
N GLY A 55 5.39 -22.70 14.58
CA GLY A 55 6.00 -23.74 13.74
C GLY A 55 6.32 -23.31 12.31
N VAL A 56 6.23 -22.01 12.00
CA VAL A 56 6.60 -21.44 10.70
C VAL A 56 8.10 -21.08 10.74
N LEU A 57 8.97 -22.07 10.52
CA LEU A 57 10.43 -21.87 10.64
C LEU A 57 11.10 -21.41 9.33
N LYS A 58 10.41 -21.53 8.20
CA LYS A 58 10.97 -21.13 6.90
C LYS A 58 10.82 -19.63 6.74
N LEU A 59 11.95 -18.91 6.62
CA LEU A 59 11.96 -17.45 6.43
C LEU A 59 11.02 -16.99 5.31
N GLY A 60 11.07 -17.61 4.13
CA GLY A 60 10.18 -17.23 3.04
C GLY A 60 8.69 -17.40 3.34
N HIS A 61 8.31 -18.35 4.22
CA HIS A 61 6.93 -18.51 4.65
C HIS A 61 6.56 -17.48 5.72
N GLN A 62 7.49 -17.12 6.60
CA GLN A 62 7.30 -16.05 7.57
C GLN A 62 7.05 -14.72 6.86
N GLU A 63 7.90 -14.37 5.88
CA GLU A 63 7.76 -13.13 5.10
C GLU A 63 6.40 -13.04 4.40
N LEU A 64 5.93 -14.12 3.77
CA LEU A 64 4.60 -14.12 3.13
C LEU A 64 3.46 -13.85 4.11
N ILE A 65 3.53 -14.43 5.32
CA ILE A 65 2.51 -14.18 6.35
C ILE A 65 2.64 -12.74 6.86
N LEU A 66 3.84 -12.28 7.19
CA LEU A 66 4.08 -10.94 7.73
C LEU A 66 3.70 -9.84 6.73
N GLU A 67 3.99 -10.02 5.45
CA GLU A 67 3.58 -9.12 4.37
C GLU A 67 2.04 -9.09 4.26
N ALA A 68 1.38 -10.24 4.29
CA ALA A 68 -0.08 -10.30 4.28
C ALA A 68 -0.70 -9.66 5.52
N VAL A 69 -0.11 -9.85 6.70
CA VAL A 69 -0.54 -9.20 7.95
C VAL A 69 -0.32 -7.69 7.88
N GLU A 70 0.76 -7.22 7.26
CA GLU A 70 1.00 -5.79 7.04
C GLU A 70 -0.07 -5.16 6.15
N LEU A 71 -0.45 -5.83 5.06
CA LEU A 71 -1.58 -5.40 4.22
C LEU A 71 -2.89 -5.38 5.01
N LEU A 72 -3.10 -6.37 5.89
CA LEU A 72 -4.29 -6.46 6.74
C LEU A 72 -4.32 -5.36 7.81
N ARG A 73 -3.17 -4.99 8.40
CA ARG A 73 -3.02 -3.85 9.32
C ARG A 73 -3.36 -2.54 8.62
N ASN A 74 -2.78 -2.31 7.43
CA ASN A 74 -3.08 -1.11 6.64
C ASN A 74 -4.57 -1.03 6.31
N PHE A 75 -5.18 -2.15 5.90
CA PHE A 75 -6.62 -2.21 5.70
C PHE A 75 -7.43 -1.94 6.99
N HIS A 76 -7.00 -2.47 8.14
CA HIS A 76 -7.72 -2.29 9.40
C HIS A 76 -7.64 -0.85 9.95
N TYR A 77 -6.48 -0.20 9.85
CA TYR A 77 -6.24 1.09 10.50
C TYR A 77 -6.38 2.30 9.57
N GLU A 78 -6.16 2.12 8.27
CA GLU A 78 -6.03 3.24 7.34
C GLU A 78 -7.15 3.31 6.30
N LEU A 79 -8.04 2.31 6.20
CA LEU A 79 -9.10 2.26 5.17
C LEU A 79 -9.91 3.56 5.09
N ASP A 80 -10.37 4.09 6.23
CA ASP A 80 -11.20 5.29 6.32
C ASP A 80 -10.40 6.58 6.58
N ARG A 81 -9.06 6.49 6.59
CA ARG A 81 -8.15 7.61 6.93
C ARG A 81 -7.20 7.98 5.80
N GLU A 82 -6.72 7.00 5.05
CA GLU A 82 -5.77 7.18 3.98
C GLU A 82 -6.46 7.83 2.78
N THR A 83 -5.85 8.90 2.28
CA THR A 83 -6.29 9.62 1.09
C THR A 83 -5.09 9.87 0.20
N LEU A 84 -5.31 10.04 -1.11
CA LEU A 84 -4.25 10.36 -2.06
C LEU A 84 -3.52 11.66 -1.65
N GLN A 85 -4.25 12.64 -1.11
CA GLN A 85 -3.66 13.87 -0.58
C GLN A 85 -2.75 13.62 0.62
N LEU A 86 -3.19 12.81 1.59
CA LEU A 86 -2.38 12.52 2.78
C LEU A 86 -1.06 11.82 2.41
N LEU A 87 -1.11 10.87 1.48
CA LEU A 87 0.07 10.19 0.95
C LEU A 87 1.03 11.16 0.25
N ALA A 88 0.51 12.05 -0.59
CA ALA A 88 1.31 13.06 -1.27
C ALA A 88 1.94 14.07 -0.28
N LEU A 89 1.21 14.50 0.74
CA LEU A 89 1.72 15.38 1.80
C LEU A 89 2.85 14.71 2.60
N ARG A 90 2.67 13.44 3.00
CA ARG A 90 3.71 12.66 3.69
C ARG A 90 4.98 12.58 2.86
N LEU A 91 4.86 12.24 1.58
CA LEU A 91 5.99 12.17 0.65
C LEU A 91 6.68 13.53 0.48
N SER A 92 5.90 14.61 0.33
CA SER A 92 6.42 15.98 0.25
C SER A 92 7.26 16.33 1.48
N CYS A 93 6.74 16.08 2.68
CA CYS A 93 7.47 16.35 3.93
C CYS A 93 8.80 15.59 4.01
N LEU A 94 8.81 14.29 3.69
CA LEU A 94 10.03 13.48 3.70
C LEU A 94 11.05 14.00 2.68
N ALA A 95 10.61 14.30 1.46
CA ALA A 95 11.46 14.80 0.39
C ALA A 95 12.06 16.18 0.70
N HIS A 96 11.25 17.11 1.24
CA HIS A 96 11.73 18.42 1.71
C HIS A 96 12.71 18.28 2.86
N SER A 97 12.44 17.39 3.83
CA SER A 97 13.34 17.16 4.96
C SER A 97 14.72 16.70 4.47
N LEU A 98 14.77 15.70 3.59
CA LEU A 98 16.01 15.21 3.00
C LEU A 98 16.72 16.30 2.19
N HIS A 99 15.99 17.02 1.34
CA HIS A 99 16.58 18.09 0.53
C HIS A 99 17.23 19.17 1.41
N ASN A 100 16.53 19.61 2.46
CA ASN A 100 17.02 20.64 3.37
C ASN A 100 18.24 20.16 4.17
N GLU A 101 18.24 18.90 4.61
CA GLU A 101 19.36 18.29 5.33
C GLU A 101 20.62 18.24 4.45
N LEU A 102 20.47 17.73 3.23
CA LEU A 102 21.58 17.67 2.26
C LEU A 102 22.10 19.06 1.88
N ASN A 103 21.21 20.04 1.76
CA ASN A 103 21.59 21.41 1.42
C ASN A 103 22.27 22.17 2.57
N ARG A 104 22.04 21.78 3.84
CA ARG A 104 22.65 22.45 5.01
C ARG A 104 23.95 21.80 5.45
N ASN A 105 23.98 20.47 5.48
CA ASN A 105 25.04 19.74 6.20
C ASN A 105 25.99 18.98 5.26
N HIS A 106 25.66 18.89 3.96
CA HIS A 106 26.36 17.99 3.04
C HIS A 106 26.68 18.62 1.67
N MET A 107 26.75 19.96 1.55
CA MET A 107 27.03 20.62 0.27
C MET A 107 28.31 20.13 -0.41
N ASP A 108 29.34 19.81 0.38
CA ASP A 108 30.64 19.30 -0.11
C ASP A 108 30.90 17.82 0.26
N ALA A 109 29.88 17.10 0.72
CA ALA A 109 30.04 15.72 1.16
C ALA A 109 30.21 14.77 -0.04
N VAL A 110 31.26 13.96 0.01
CA VAL A 110 31.58 12.98 -1.04
C VAL A 110 30.89 11.63 -0.81
N LEU A 111 30.54 11.32 0.45
CA LEU A 111 29.95 10.04 0.85
C LEU A 111 28.53 10.21 1.38
N VAL A 112 27.67 9.22 1.12
CA VAL A 112 26.30 9.20 1.62
C VAL A 112 26.31 8.73 3.09
N ALA A 113 25.76 9.55 3.98
CA ALA A 113 25.64 9.18 5.39
C ALA A 113 24.58 8.09 5.59
N THR A 114 24.75 7.24 6.62
CA THR A 114 23.76 6.21 6.95
C THR A 114 22.35 6.77 7.17
N GLN A 115 22.25 7.95 7.77
CA GLN A 115 20.96 8.64 7.95
C GLN A 115 20.32 9.00 6.60
N THR A 116 21.11 9.52 5.65
CA THR A 116 20.66 9.82 4.30
C THR A 116 20.13 8.57 3.58
N LEU A 117 20.79 7.42 3.76
CA LEU A 117 20.31 6.15 3.22
C LEU A 117 18.95 5.75 3.82
N ALA A 118 18.78 5.92 5.14
CA ALA A 118 17.51 5.66 5.81
C ALA A 118 16.40 6.62 5.32
N ASP A 119 16.71 7.90 5.15
CA ASP A 119 15.76 8.90 4.64
C ASP A 119 15.35 8.61 3.19
N VAL A 120 16.29 8.18 2.34
CA VAL A 120 15.99 7.72 0.97
C VAL A 120 15.09 6.48 1.01
N ALA A 121 15.39 5.50 1.86
CA ALA A 121 14.55 4.31 2.00
C ALA A 121 13.11 4.67 2.43
N ASN A 122 12.96 5.60 3.38
CA ASN A 122 11.65 6.10 3.81
C ASN A 122 10.88 6.80 2.68
N ILE A 123 11.56 7.59 1.84
CA ILE A 123 10.95 8.23 0.66
C ILE A 123 10.50 7.17 -0.35
N VAL A 124 11.35 6.20 -0.66
CA VAL A 124 11.01 5.11 -1.61
C VAL A 124 9.82 4.31 -1.10
N GLN A 125 9.78 3.99 0.20
CA GLN A 125 8.65 3.31 0.82
C GLN A 125 7.36 4.14 0.78
N ALA A 126 7.45 5.47 0.97
CA ALA A 126 6.30 6.37 0.90
C ALA A 126 5.72 6.54 -0.53
N VAL A 127 6.51 6.31 -1.57
CA VAL A 127 6.05 6.35 -2.97
C VAL A 127 5.11 5.18 -3.30
N GLN A 128 5.35 4.00 -2.72
CA GLN A 128 4.60 2.79 -3.04
C GLN A 128 3.08 2.91 -2.83
N PRO A 129 2.56 3.29 -1.64
CA PRO A 129 1.11 3.43 -1.44
C PRO A 129 0.52 4.50 -2.38
N LEU A 130 1.25 5.60 -2.63
CA LEU A 130 0.81 6.65 -3.55
C LEU A 130 0.67 6.12 -4.99
N ALA A 131 1.64 5.34 -5.47
CA ALA A 131 1.57 4.71 -6.79
C ALA A 131 0.44 3.68 -6.87
N CYS A 132 0.25 2.88 -5.81
CA CYS A 132 -0.84 1.91 -5.71
C CYS A 132 -2.23 2.55 -5.79
N TRP A 133 -2.42 3.74 -5.21
CA TRP A 133 -3.67 4.50 -5.35
C TRP A 133 -3.87 4.98 -6.79
N LEU A 134 -2.83 5.51 -7.44
CA LEU A 134 -2.88 5.97 -8.82
C LEU A 134 -3.13 4.84 -9.84
N ASP A 135 -2.85 3.59 -9.47
CA ASP A 135 -3.13 2.39 -10.27
C ASP A 135 -4.55 1.84 -10.13
N ARG A 136 -5.40 2.44 -9.29
CA ARG A 136 -6.77 2.00 -9.05
C ARG A 136 -7.78 2.98 -9.66
N PRO A 137 -8.93 2.50 -10.14
CA PRO A 137 -10.04 3.40 -10.46
C PRO A 137 -10.46 4.20 -9.21
N PRO A 138 -10.89 5.46 -9.38
CA PRO A 138 -11.08 6.16 -10.65
C PRO A 138 -9.82 6.86 -11.20
N PHE A 139 -8.67 6.77 -10.54
CA PHE A 139 -7.44 7.47 -10.93
C PHE A 139 -6.73 6.82 -12.12
N SER A 140 -6.77 5.49 -12.17
CA SER A 140 -6.14 4.69 -13.24
C SER A 140 -6.66 5.11 -14.62
N GLY A 141 -5.75 5.38 -15.55
CA GLY A 141 -6.08 5.70 -16.94
C GLY A 141 -6.29 7.18 -17.22
N GLN A 142 -6.30 8.05 -16.21
CA GLN A 142 -6.28 9.50 -16.45
C GLN A 142 -4.83 9.97 -16.68
N VAL A 143 -4.63 10.74 -17.74
CA VAL A 143 -3.29 11.13 -18.23
C VAL A 143 -2.47 11.84 -17.15
N ASP A 144 -3.05 12.79 -16.42
CA ASP A 144 -2.35 13.56 -15.39
C ASP A 144 -1.85 12.68 -14.24
N TYR A 145 -2.69 11.75 -13.77
CA TYR A 145 -2.31 10.78 -12.73
C TYR A 145 -1.26 9.79 -13.22
N CYS A 146 -1.40 9.29 -14.46
CA CYS A 146 -0.42 8.39 -15.05
C CYS A 146 0.97 9.05 -15.18
N ASN A 147 1.03 10.29 -15.66
CA ASN A 147 2.29 11.02 -15.81
C ASN A 147 2.97 11.21 -14.45
N ARG A 148 2.22 11.69 -13.45
CA ARG A 148 2.73 11.88 -12.09
C ARG A 148 3.21 10.58 -11.47
N LYS A 149 2.45 9.48 -11.65
CA LYS A 149 2.86 8.14 -11.19
C LYS A 149 4.19 7.72 -11.81
N SER A 150 4.33 7.86 -13.13
CA SER A 150 5.56 7.51 -13.85
C SER A 150 6.76 8.33 -13.38
N GLU A 151 6.57 9.62 -13.15
CA GLU A 151 7.63 10.50 -12.62
C GLU A 151 8.00 10.15 -11.18
N LEU A 152 7.03 9.88 -10.31
CA LEU A 152 7.26 9.43 -8.92
C LEU A 152 8.09 8.15 -8.88
N LEU A 153 7.70 7.15 -9.68
CA LEU A 153 8.39 5.87 -9.76
C LEU A 153 9.81 6.05 -10.33
N SER A 154 9.97 6.86 -11.38
CA SER A 154 11.28 7.16 -11.96
C SER A 154 12.23 7.81 -10.94
N LEU A 155 11.76 8.84 -10.21
CA LEU A 155 12.56 9.51 -9.20
C LEU A 155 12.89 8.59 -8.01
N SER A 156 11.94 7.76 -7.58
CA SER A 156 12.19 6.79 -6.50
C SER A 156 13.28 5.77 -6.89
N LEU A 157 13.27 5.30 -8.13
CA LEU A 157 14.28 4.37 -8.65
C LEU A 157 15.65 5.04 -8.76
N GLU A 158 15.69 6.27 -9.24
CA GLU A 158 16.92 7.08 -9.31
C GLU A 158 17.53 7.26 -7.91
N MET A 159 16.72 7.67 -6.93
CA MET A 159 17.16 7.85 -5.54
C MET A 159 17.67 6.55 -4.92
N ALA A 160 16.93 5.44 -5.09
CA ALA A 160 17.34 4.13 -4.59
C ALA A 160 18.66 3.66 -5.22
N THR A 161 18.80 3.83 -6.54
CA THR A 161 20.00 3.44 -7.29
C THR A 161 21.21 4.27 -6.86
N CYS A 162 21.03 5.58 -6.70
CA CYS A 162 22.09 6.48 -6.25
C CYS A 162 22.55 6.14 -4.83
N ALA A 163 21.60 5.92 -3.91
CA ALA A 163 21.88 5.53 -2.53
C ALA A 163 22.62 4.17 -2.45
N GLN A 164 22.28 3.21 -3.30
CA GLN A 164 22.96 1.90 -3.35
C GLN A 164 24.36 1.96 -3.96
N ARG A 165 24.58 2.85 -4.94
CA ARG A 165 25.88 2.99 -5.60
C ARG A 165 26.90 3.72 -4.72
N ASP A 166 26.46 4.59 -3.81
CA ASP A 166 27.31 5.34 -2.85
C ASP A 166 28.69 5.71 -3.44
N ARG A 167 29.75 5.00 -3.05
CA ARG A 167 31.15 5.24 -3.46
C ARG A 167 31.46 5.04 -4.95
N PHE A 168 30.58 4.40 -5.71
CA PHE A 168 30.74 4.18 -7.14
C PHE A 168 30.08 5.29 -7.98
N ALA A 169 29.29 6.17 -7.35
CA ALA A 169 28.74 7.35 -8.00
C ALA A 169 29.71 8.53 -7.86
N GLU A 170 29.80 9.37 -8.88
CA GLU A 170 30.75 10.48 -8.91
C GLU A 170 30.35 11.60 -7.93
N ARG A 171 29.05 11.89 -7.81
CA ARG A 171 28.49 12.91 -6.90
C ARG A 171 27.14 12.49 -6.29
N PRO A 172 27.11 11.41 -5.50
CA PRO A 172 25.85 10.82 -5.03
C PRO A 172 25.03 11.79 -4.18
N VAL A 173 25.68 12.62 -3.36
CA VAL A 173 25.00 13.58 -2.50
C VAL A 173 24.34 14.71 -3.31
N GLU A 174 24.99 15.18 -4.37
CA GLU A 174 24.43 16.19 -5.27
C GLU A 174 23.20 15.65 -6.02
N GLU A 175 23.30 14.42 -6.55
CA GLU A 175 22.20 13.73 -7.22
C GLU A 175 21.01 13.51 -6.27
N LEU A 176 21.25 12.98 -5.06
CA LEU A 176 20.19 12.79 -4.06
C LEU A 176 19.52 14.11 -3.65
N ARG A 177 20.29 15.20 -3.56
CA ARG A 177 19.74 16.54 -3.26
C ARG A 177 18.84 17.06 -4.39
N LEU A 178 19.24 16.85 -5.65
CA LEU A 178 18.44 17.24 -6.81
C LEU A 178 17.17 16.39 -6.91
N SER A 179 17.29 15.08 -6.72
CA SER A 179 16.17 14.15 -6.84
C SER A 179 15.17 14.29 -5.69
N SER A 180 15.63 14.55 -4.46
CA SER A 180 14.76 14.92 -3.34
C SER A 180 14.01 16.24 -3.59
N SER A 181 14.67 17.24 -4.19
CA SER A 181 14.00 18.49 -4.58
C SER A 181 12.90 18.27 -5.63
N LYS A 182 13.20 17.51 -6.69
CA LYS A 182 12.23 17.15 -7.73
C LYS A 182 11.07 16.35 -7.15
N MET A 183 11.34 15.38 -6.28
CA MET A 183 10.33 14.58 -5.58
C MET A 183 9.40 15.46 -4.75
N ALA A 184 9.96 16.42 -4.01
CA ALA A 184 9.18 17.35 -3.19
C ALA A 184 8.25 18.22 -4.05
N VAL A 185 8.77 18.80 -5.14
CA VAL A 185 7.96 19.59 -6.08
C VAL A 185 6.85 18.76 -6.71
N LEU A 186 7.16 17.53 -7.12
CA LEU A 186 6.19 16.61 -7.71
C LEU A 186 5.09 16.23 -6.71
N ALA A 187 5.45 15.89 -5.47
CA ALA A 187 4.49 15.60 -4.41
C ALA A 187 3.61 16.81 -4.08
N ASP A 188 4.19 18.02 -3.99
CA ASP A 188 3.45 19.26 -3.77
C ASP A 188 2.47 19.58 -4.90
N SER A 189 2.85 19.27 -6.14
CA SER A 189 1.99 19.51 -7.31
C SER A 189 0.78 18.56 -7.35
N ILE A 190 0.86 17.37 -6.76
CA ILE A 190 -0.31 16.48 -6.59
C ILE A 190 -1.33 17.15 -5.66
N VAL A 191 -0.86 17.79 -4.59
CA VAL A 191 -1.72 18.44 -3.60
C VAL A 191 -2.30 19.76 -4.11
N ARG A 192 -1.52 20.55 -4.85
CA ARG A 192 -1.88 21.92 -5.25
C ARG A 192 -2.57 22.02 -6.60
N ASP A 193 -2.11 21.27 -7.60
CA ASP A 193 -2.49 21.51 -8.98
C ASP A 193 -3.70 20.66 -9.41
N ILE A 194 -3.92 19.52 -8.74
CA ILE A 194 -5.02 18.62 -9.07
C ILE A 194 -6.30 19.09 -8.38
N GLN A 195 -7.28 19.49 -9.19
CA GLN A 195 -8.59 19.98 -8.75
C GLN A 195 -9.64 18.86 -8.72
N ASP A 196 -9.28 17.70 -8.19
CA ASP A 196 -10.18 16.54 -8.07
C ASP A 196 -10.53 16.30 -6.59
N PRO A 197 -11.80 16.46 -6.19
CA PRO A 197 -12.21 16.29 -4.79
C PRO A 197 -11.99 14.86 -4.28
N LEU A 198 -11.82 13.87 -5.16
CA LEU A 198 -11.53 12.49 -4.80
C LEU A 198 -10.17 12.34 -4.11
N LEU A 199 -9.25 13.30 -4.27
CA LEU A 199 -7.98 13.33 -3.53
C LEU A 199 -8.17 13.33 -2.01
N LEU A 200 -9.30 13.89 -1.56
CA LEU A 200 -9.65 14.07 -0.16
C LEU A 200 -10.51 12.92 0.38
N GLN A 201 -10.98 12.03 -0.49
CA GLN A 201 -11.91 10.97 -0.10
C GLN A 201 -11.13 9.71 0.30
N PRO A 202 -11.33 9.19 1.51
CA PRO A 202 -10.80 7.89 1.87
C PRO A 202 -11.58 6.78 1.17
N ALA A 203 -11.00 5.58 1.17
CA ALA A 203 -11.73 4.40 0.77
C ALA A 203 -12.82 4.07 1.80
N SER A 204 -13.83 3.32 1.38
CA SER A 204 -14.84 2.80 2.30
C SER A 204 -15.25 1.39 1.90
N LEU A 205 -15.73 0.64 2.89
CA LEU A 205 -16.25 -0.71 2.67
C LEU A 205 -17.75 -0.73 2.95
N GLU A 206 -18.49 -1.26 1.98
CA GLU A 206 -19.93 -1.46 2.09
C GLU A 206 -20.30 -2.92 1.83
N LEU A 207 -21.06 -3.52 2.75
CA LEU A 207 -21.63 -4.85 2.56
C LEU A 207 -22.97 -4.68 1.87
N VAL A 208 -23.00 -5.06 0.60
CA VAL A 208 -24.21 -5.06 -0.21
C VAL A 208 -24.77 -6.48 -0.24
N THR A 209 -26.02 -6.64 0.20
CA THR A 209 -26.74 -7.93 0.10
C THR A 209 -27.78 -7.84 -1.00
N LEU A 210 -27.57 -8.60 -2.08
CA LEU A 210 -28.50 -8.65 -3.19
C LEU A 210 -29.48 -9.81 -3.01
N LYS A 211 -30.78 -9.53 -3.20
CA LYS A 211 -31.84 -10.54 -3.20
C LYS A 211 -32.36 -10.69 -4.62
N LYS A 212 -32.31 -11.92 -5.15
CA LYS A 212 -32.86 -12.26 -6.47
C LYS A 212 -33.83 -13.43 -6.35
N ARG A 213 -34.81 -13.51 -7.27
CA ARG A 213 -35.56 -14.76 -7.45
C ARG A 213 -34.65 -15.81 -8.10
N SER A 214 -34.99 -17.08 -7.96
CA SER A 214 -34.19 -18.20 -8.48
C SER A 214 -33.86 -18.02 -9.96
N SER A 215 -34.82 -17.52 -10.75
CA SER A 215 -34.75 -17.27 -12.19
C SER A 215 -34.02 -16.00 -12.61
N ASP A 216 -33.81 -15.05 -11.69
CA ASP A 216 -33.34 -13.72 -12.05
C ASP A 216 -31.80 -13.67 -12.02
N ASP A 217 -31.22 -12.89 -12.92
CA ASP A 217 -29.81 -12.55 -12.85
C ASP A 217 -29.58 -11.46 -11.79
N LEU A 218 -28.40 -11.46 -11.16
CA LEU A 218 -27.98 -10.39 -10.26
C LEU A 218 -27.90 -9.05 -11.01
N GLY A 219 -27.64 -9.10 -12.33
CA GLY A 219 -27.67 -7.95 -13.22
C GLY A 219 -26.45 -7.07 -13.10
N PHE A 220 -25.31 -7.68 -12.81
CA PHE A 220 -24.01 -7.09 -13.03
C PHE A 220 -23.06 -8.19 -13.50
N TYR A 221 -21.99 -7.80 -14.18
CA TYR A 221 -20.89 -8.70 -14.47
C TYR A 221 -19.62 -8.20 -13.82
N ILE A 222 -18.80 -9.16 -13.42
CA ILE A 222 -17.48 -8.89 -12.89
C ILE A 222 -16.51 -8.83 -14.06
N VAL A 223 -15.78 -7.73 -14.17
CA VAL A 223 -14.60 -7.62 -15.01
C VAL A 223 -13.43 -8.18 -14.19
N PRO A 224 -12.87 -9.34 -14.57
CA PRO A 224 -11.67 -9.84 -13.93
C PRO A 224 -10.52 -8.90 -14.24
N SER A 225 -9.71 -8.58 -13.23
CA SER A 225 -8.41 -7.94 -13.47
C SER A 225 -7.30 -8.87 -13.03
N PHE A 226 -6.15 -8.75 -13.69
CA PHE A 226 -4.96 -9.54 -13.40
C PHE A 226 -4.29 -9.13 -12.07
N HIS A 227 -4.74 -8.05 -11.42
CA HIS A 227 -4.16 -7.50 -10.19
C HIS A 227 -4.97 -7.88 -8.94
N GLY A 228 -5.82 -8.91 -9.00
CA GLY A 228 -6.62 -9.38 -7.86
C GLY A 228 -7.78 -8.45 -7.44
N VAL A 229 -7.96 -7.32 -8.12
CA VAL A 229 -9.14 -6.45 -7.96
C VAL A 229 -10.15 -6.75 -9.04
N HIS A 230 -11.33 -7.20 -8.64
CA HIS A 230 -12.47 -7.43 -9.51
C HIS A 230 -13.33 -6.17 -9.59
N GLN A 231 -13.74 -5.76 -10.79
CA GLN A 231 -14.55 -4.56 -10.98
C GLN A 231 -15.97 -4.94 -11.39
N ILE A 232 -16.96 -4.15 -10.98
CA ILE A 232 -18.31 -4.24 -11.54
C ILE A 232 -18.31 -3.50 -12.87
N GLY A 233 -18.49 -4.23 -13.98
CA GLY A 233 -18.38 -3.65 -15.32
C GLY A 233 -19.60 -2.83 -15.75
N ALA A 234 -20.80 -3.29 -15.41
CA ALA A 234 -22.03 -2.54 -15.61
C ALA A 234 -23.15 -3.06 -14.69
N LEU A 235 -24.14 -2.20 -14.44
CA LEU A 235 -25.39 -2.56 -13.80
C LEU A 235 -26.51 -2.62 -14.86
N LYS A 236 -27.25 -3.72 -14.88
CA LYS A 236 -28.43 -3.91 -15.72
C LYS A 236 -29.60 -3.17 -15.07
N LEU A 237 -30.20 -2.24 -15.80
CA LEU A 237 -31.42 -1.53 -15.38
C LEU A 237 -32.51 -2.52 -14.92
N ASN A 238 -33.17 -2.19 -13.81
CA ASN A 238 -34.24 -2.97 -13.16
C ASN A 238 -33.82 -4.36 -12.63
N SER A 239 -32.53 -4.66 -12.56
CA SER A 239 -32.03 -5.89 -11.92
C SER A 239 -31.91 -5.76 -10.41
N ALA A 240 -31.60 -6.88 -9.74
CA ALA A 240 -31.37 -6.90 -8.30
C ALA A 240 -30.23 -5.98 -7.86
N ALA A 241 -29.17 -5.83 -8.66
CA ALA A 241 -28.04 -4.93 -8.35
C ALA A 241 -28.30 -3.45 -8.68
N HIS A 242 -29.37 -3.15 -9.42
CA HIS A 242 -29.78 -1.78 -9.72
C HIS A 242 -30.78 -1.23 -8.70
N GLN A 243 -31.39 -2.09 -7.88
CA GLN A 243 -32.40 -1.76 -6.87
C GLN A 243 -31.77 -1.59 -5.49
#